data_AF-A0AA37B3T7-F1
#
_entry.id   AF-A0AA37B3T7-F1
#
_cell.length_a   1.000
_cell.length_b   1.000
_cell.length_c   1.000
_cell.angle_alpha   90.00
_cell.angle_beta   90.00
_cell.angle_gamma   90.00
#
_symmetry.space_group_name_H-M   'P 1'
#
loop_
_entity.id
_entity.type
_entity.pdbx_description
1 polymer ?
#
loop_
_entity_poly.entity_id
_entity_poly.type
_entity_poly.pdbx_seq_one_letter_code
_entity_poly.pdbx_strand_id
1 'polypeptide(L)'
;MLHIMRHPYASEVFERCLSELDGSGHLVLTEDAVYAWLRSDPRLLELEQQSRLSVLSADVSARGIEVRDKVLVDYQAMVQLSVTHHPALTW
;
A
#
# COMPACT_ATOMS: atom_id res chain seq x y z
N MET A 1 -11.64 1.40 -5.80
CA MET A 1 -11.19 0.00 -5.64
C MET A 1 -10.06 -0.07 -4.61
N LEU A 2 -9.93 -1.15 -3.84
CA LEU A 2 -8.78 -1.40 -2.96
C LEU A 2 -7.76 -2.27 -3.68
N HIS A 3 -6.49 -1.87 -3.71
CA HIS A 3 -5.37 -2.68 -4.17
C HIS A 3 -4.55 -3.13 -2.96
N ILE A 4 -4.35 -4.43 -2.79
CA ILE A 4 -3.54 -5.00 -1.71
C ILE A 4 -2.29 -5.58 -2.34
N MET A 5 -1.15 -4.91 -2.20
CA MET A 5 0.13 -5.37 -2.73
C MET A 5 0.90 -6.12 -1.64
N ARG A 6 1.21 -7.39 -1.90
CA ARG A 6 2.09 -8.21 -1.05
C ARG A 6 3.43 -8.54 -1.70
N HIS A 7 3.51 -8.45 -3.02
CA HIS A 7 4.74 -8.77 -3.75
C HIS A 7 5.85 -7.74 -3.51
N PRO A 8 7.12 -8.20 -3.46
CA PRO A 8 8.26 -7.31 -3.25
C PRO A 8 8.45 -6.33 -4.41
N TYR A 9 8.99 -5.17 -4.07
CA TYR A 9 9.41 -4.15 -5.03
C TYR A 9 10.86 -4.39 -5.50
N ALA A 10 11.22 -4.19 -6.78
CA ALA A 10 10.36 -3.88 -7.93
C ALA A 10 9.98 -5.18 -8.66
N SER A 11 8.76 -5.26 -9.18
CA SER A 11 8.30 -6.40 -9.98
C SER A 11 7.32 -5.94 -11.06
N GLU A 12 7.17 -6.74 -12.12
CA GLU A 12 6.15 -6.48 -13.16
C GLU A 12 4.74 -6.37 -12.56
N VAL A 13 4.47 -7.15 -11.52
CA VAL A 13 3.20 -7.12 -10.78
C VAL A 13 2.98 -5.77 -10.11
N PHE A 14 4.03 -5.18 -9.52
CA PHE A 14 3.98 -3.87 -8.92
C PHE A 14 3.66 -2.76 -9.94
N GLU A 15 4.33 -2.80 -11.10
CA GLU A 15 4.09 -1.85 -12.19
C GLU A 15 2.66 -1.97 -12.74
N ARG A 16 2.17 -3.19 -12.93
CA ARG A 16 0.79 -3.42 -13.36
C ARG A 16 -0.22 -2.91 -12.33
N CYS A 17 0.00 -3.17 -11.04
CA CYS A 17 -0.85 -2.66 -9.98
C CYS A 17 -0.96 -1.13 -10.02
N LEU A 18 0.17 -0.42 -10.16
CA LEU A 18 0.16 1.04 -10.22
C LEU A 18 -0.53 1.56 -11.50
N SER A 19 -0.40 0.84 -12.62
CA SER A 19 -1.07 1.22 -13.88
C SER A 19 -2.59 1.03 -13.84
N GLU A 20 -3.09 0.05 -13.07
CA GLU A 20 -4.53 -0.20 -12.89
C GLU A 20 -5.15 0.62 -11.75
N LEU A 21 -4.32 1.34 -10.99
CA LEU A 21 -4.79 2.18 -9.90
C LEU A 21 -5.46 3.44 -10.48
N ASP A 22 -6.78 3.39 -10.63
CA ASP A 22 -7.59 4.51 -11.13
C ASP A 22 -7.50 5.75 -10.23
N GLY A 23 -8.10 6.89 -10.60
CA GLY A 23 -8.04 8.13 -9.80
C GLY A 23 -8.69 8.08 -8.40
N SER A 24 -9.43 7.01 -8.08
CA SER A 24 -10.14 6.80 -6.80
C SER A 24 -9.63 5.59 -6.02
N GLY A 25 -8.72 4.81 -6.58
CA GLY A 25 -8.16 3.60 -5.99
C GLY A 25 -7.34 3.88 -4.73
N HIS A 26 -7.31 2.94 -3.80
CA HIS A 26 -6.47 3.00 -2.60
C HIS A 26 -5.48 1.84 -2.60
N LEU A 27 -4.21 2.10 -2.28
CA LEU A 27 -3.16 1.08 -2.22
C LEU A 27 -2.82 0.75 -0.77
N VAL A 28 -2.76 -0.54 -0.44
CA VAL A 28 -2.22 -1.06 0.83
C VAL A 28 -0.97 -1.87 0.53
N LEU A 29 0.15 -1.51 1.16
CA LEU A 29 1.37 -2.30 1.17
C LEU A 29 1.38 -3.21 2.41
N THR A 30 1.54 -4.51 2.20
CA THR A 30 1.66 -5.54 3.25
C THR A 30 2.75 -6.54 2.87
N GLU A 31 3.14 -7.40 3.81
CA GLU A 31 4.20 -8.38 3.65
C GLU A 31 5.47 -7.74 3.09
N ASP A 32 6.05 -8.30 2.02
CA ASP A 32 7.31 -7.80 1.47
C ASP A 32 7.15 -6.51 0.67
N ALA A 33 5.91 -6.13 0.33
CA ALA A 33 5.66 -4.89 -0.39
C ALA A 33 5.95 -3.64 0.45
N VAL A 34 5.99 -3.74 1.79
CA VAL A 34 6.29 -2.59 2.65
C VAL A 34 7.69 -2.01 2.38
N TYR A 35 8.61 -2.81 1.83
CA TYR A 35 9.93 -2.33 1.40
C TYR A 35 9.88 -1.37 0.22
N ALA A 36 8.78 -1.32 -0.54
CA ALA A 36 8.60 -0.33 -1.61
C ALA A 36 8.67 1.10 -1.09
N TRP A 37 8.25 1.33 0.15
CA TRP A 37 8.33 2.64 0.81
C TRP A 37 9.76 3.19 0.86
N LEU A 38 10.74 2.32 1.14
CA LEU A 38 12.16 2.69 1.27
C LEU A 38 12.80 3.10 -0.06
N ARG A 39 12.12 2.84 -1.17
CA ARG A 39 12.62 3.13 -2.52
C ARG A 39 12.29 4.54 -2.99
N SER A 40 11.50 5.29 -2.22
CA SER A 40 11.09 6.66 -2.54
C SER A 40 10.48 6.78 -3.94
N ASP A 41 9.68 5.80 -4.36
CA ASP A 41 8.98 5.84 -5.65
C ASP A 41 8.04 7.07 -5.66
N PRO A 42 8.21 8.02 -6.61
CA PRO A 42 7.41 9.23 -6.69
C PRO A 42 5.90 8.97 -6.72
N ARG A 43 5.46 7.84 -7.30
CA ARG A 43 4.05 7.47 -7.41
C ARG A 43 3.45 7.11 -6.04
N LEU A 44 4.23 6.44 -5.19
CA LEU A 44 3.82 6.17 -3.81
C LEU A 44 3.74 7.46 -2.99
N LEU A 45 4.69 8.38 -3.20
CA LEU A 45 4.67 9.69 -2.55
C LEU A 45 3.46 10.52 -3.00
N GLU A 46 3.08 10.46 -4.28
CA GLU A 46 1.86 11.10 -4.78
C GLU A 46 0.59 10.53 -4.12
N LEU A 47 0.46 9.20 -4.06
CA LEU A 47 -0.65 8.55 -3.39
C LEU A 47 -0.72 8.91 -1.90
N GLU A 48 0.43 8.99 -1.25
CA GLU A 48 0.55 9.44 0.14
C GLU A 48 0.02 10.87 0.34
N GLN A 49 0.31 11.81 -0.57
CA GLN A 49 -0.23 13.18 -0.51
C GLN A 49 -1.75 13.20 -0.74
N GLN A 50 -2.26 12.28 -1.55
CA GLN A 50 -3.68 12.13 -1.83
C GLN A 50 -4.42 11.35 -0.74
N SER A 51 -3.74 10.88 0.32
CA SER A 51 -4.29 9.98 1.36
C SER A 51 -4.82 8.65 0.80
N ARG A 52 -4.18 8.16 -0.26
CA ARG A 52 -4.55 6.94 -1.03
C ARG A 52 -3.55 5.80 -0.89
N LEU A 53 -2.63 5.93 0.08
CA LEU A 53 -1.62 4.93 0.40
C LEU A 53 -1.70 4.57 1.88
N SER A 54 -1.66 3.28 2.17
CA SER A 54 -1.50 2.75 3.51
C SER A 54 -0.43 1.66 3.54
N VAL A 55 0.24 1.51 4.68
CA VAL A 55 1.29 0.52 4.92
C VAL A 55 0.98 -0.20 6.23
N LEU A 56 0.96 -1.54 6.21
CA LEU A 56 0.58 -2.31 7.37
C LEU A 56 1.65 -2.22 8.48
N SER A 57 1.27 -1.68 9.63
CA SER A 57 2.16 -1.40 10.75
C SER A 57 2.78 -2.66 11.35
N ALA A 58 2.06 -3.78 11.34
CA ALA A 58 2.56 -5.07 11.79
C ALA A 58 3.76 -5.54 10.94
N ASP A 59 3.69 -5.39 9.62
CA ASP A 59 4.77 -5.78 8.70
C ASP A 59 5.98 -4.85 8.78
N VAL A 60 5.73 -3.54 8.95
CA VAL A 60 6.75 -2.52 9.19
C VAL A 60 7.53 -2.86 10.48
N SER A 61 6.80 -3.14 11.56
CA SER A 61 7.38 -3.51 12.86
C SER A 61 8.18 -4.81 12.78
N ALA A 62 7.62 -5.84 12.12
CA ALA A 62 8.28 -7.13 11.95
C ALA A 62 9.59 -7.04 11.16
N ARG A 63 9.70 -6.07 10.25
CA ARG A 63 10.88 -5.87 9.39
C ARG A 63 11.86 -4.82 9.93
N GLY A 64 11.50 -4.12 11.00
CA GLY A 64 12.34 -3.08 11.61
C GLY A 64 12.63 -1.90 10.68
N ILE A 65 11.67 -1.52 9.85
CA ILE A 65 11.81 -0.39 8.92
C ILE A 65 11.01 0.82 9.40
N GLU A 66 11.37 2.02 8.93
CA GLU A 66 10.66 3.25 9.26
C GLU A 66 9.75 3.70 8.12
N VAL A 67 8.53 4.07 8.48
CA VAL A 67 7.50 4.59 7.58
C VAL A 67 6.83 5.77 8.29
N ARG A 68 6.32 6.76 7.56
CA ARG A 68 5.63 7.90 8.16
C ARG A 68 4.32 7.46 8.83
N ASP A 69 4.06 7.94 10.04
CA ASP A 69 2.87 7.59 10.81
C ASP A 69 1.55 7.79 10.03
N LYS A 70 1.48 8.82 9.19
CA LYS A 70 0.26 9.14 8.44
C LYS A 70 -0.18 8.08 7.42
N VAL A 71 0.70 7.17 7.00
CA VAL A 71 0.31 6.04 6.14
C VAL A 71 0.21 4.72 6.89
N LEU A 72 0.60 4.67 8.16
CA LEU A 72 0.53 3.45 8.94
C LEU A 72 -0.91 3.10 9.26
N VAL A 73 -1.27 1.84 9.02
CA VAL A 73 -2.56 1.25 9.39
C VAL A 73 -2.33 -0.06 10.12
N ASP A 74 -3.19 -0.39 11.07
CA ASP A 74 -3.24 -1.74 11.65
C ASP A 74 -4.19 -2.65 10.86
N TYR A 75 -4.36 -3.89 11.31
CA TYR A 75 -5.29 -4.84 10.70
C TYR A 75 -6.75 -4.37 10.76
N GLN A 76 -7.16 -3.69 11.84
CA GLN A 76 -8.53 -3.23 11.96
C GLN A 76 -8.84 -2.13 10.93
N ALA A 77 -7.92 -1.19 10.75
CA ALA A 77 -7.99 -0.16 9.72
C ALA A 77 -7.91 -0.77 8.31
N MET A 78 -7.08 -1.79 8.08
CA MET A 78 -7.05 -2.52 6.80
C MET A 78 -8.39 -3.20 6.48
N VAL A 79 -9.03 -3.83 7.47
CA VAL A 79 -10.39 -4.38 7.32
C VAL A 79 -11.37 -3.27 6.95
N GLN A 80 -11.31 -2.12 7.62
CA GLN A 80 -12.18 -0.99 7.30
C GLN A 80 -11.96 -0.46 5.87
N LEU A 81 -10.71 -0.43 5.38
CA LEU A 81 -10.41 -0.06 3.99
C LEU A 81 -11.09 -1.01 2.99
N SER A 82 -11.17 -2.32 3.29
CA SER A 82 -11.85 -3.29 2.42
C SER A 82 -13.36 -3.11 2.36
N VAL A 83 -13.96 -2.51 3.40
CA VAL A 83 -15.37 -2.15 3.43
C VAL A 83 -15.61 -0.84 2.66
N THR A 84 -14.73 0.14 2.85
CA THR A 84 -14.85 1.47 2.21
C THR A 84 -14.54 1.43 0.72
N HIS A 85 -13.54 0.65 0.30
CA HIS A 85 -13.08 0.58 -1.09
C HIS A 85 -13.42 -0.80 -1.67
N HIS A 86 -14.44 -0.85 -2.52
CA HIS A 86 -14.88 -2.07 -3.20
C HIS A 86 -14.78 -1.92 -4.73
N PRO A 87 -14.43 -2.99 -5.47
CA PRO A 87 -13.93 -4.29 -4.98
C PRO A 87 -12.52 -4.19 -4.40
N ALA A 88 -12.02 -5.29 -3.84
CA ALA A 88 -10.62 -5.44 -3.45
C ALA A 88 -9.89 -6.37 -4.43
N LEU A 89 -8.69 -5.98 -4.84
CA LEU A 89 -7.83 -6.71 -5.75
C LEU A 89 -6.49 -6.96 -5.07
N THR A 90 -6.12 -8.24 -4.94
CA THR A 90 -4.84 -8.65 -4.37
C THR A 90 -3.81 -8.84 -5.46
N TRP A 91 -2.66 -8.25 -5.24
CA TRP A 91 -1.46 -8.32 -6.04
C TRP A 91 -0.43 -9.10 -5.26
#